data_AF-A0A0J6VC56-F1
#
_entry.id   AF-A0A0J6VC56-F1
#
_cell.length_a   1.000
_cell.length_b   1.000
_cell.length_c   1.000
_cell.angle_alpha   90.00
_cell.angle_beta   90.00
_cell.angle_gamma   90.00
#
_symmetry.space_group_name_H-M   'P 1'
#
loop_
_entity.id
_entity.type
_entity.pdbx_description
1 polymer ?
#
loop_
_entity_poly.entity_id
_entity_poly.type
_entity_poly.pdbx_seq_one_letter_code
_entity_poly.pdbx_strand_id
1 'polypeptide(L)'
;MADADILKDLRERVLDESESLDGLLRKSLALGTVTGSDELRAWANNELKGYADTAAIPEYRQLPAPLFVDSTSGPMSTTGEQISRGQVLSDLQRYVPESLYLRHPIKELMHMASLEKSTRMAPDTFSSVAALWTQQLQQENMFQKIDALYYKVLPSTFGGVVDTVRTTLVEMVFDMTKDVPLDKLPSQARVDQVVQVHVGSTKYEVNISGSNSGNIGQGSNFSQVQNSSLPTELVDLLERLRAGLTEIENSDERAEAEQAIEDFEESVSEDNPKQEKIRRRWAILERVGTALGSAVLTEAVRQGAPVVADHLQLLI
;
A
#
# COMPACT_ATOMS: atom_id res chain seq x y z
N MET A 1 -20.09 -32.55 -20.33
CA MET A 1 -20.38 -32.08 -18.97
C MET A 1 -20.96 -30.70 -19.17
N ALA A 2 -22.21 -30.47 -18.80
CA ALA A 2 -22.86 -29.19 -19.07
C ALA A 2 -22.13 -28.11 -18.25
N ASP A 3 -22.02 -26.90 -18.78
CA ASP A 3 -21.30 -25.81 -18.12
C ASP A 3 -21.83 -25.51 -16.69
N ALA A 4 -23.13 -25.72 -16.46
CA ALA A 4 -23.76 -25.64 -15.13
C ALA A 4 -23.32 -26.76 -14.16
N ASP A 5 -22.88 -27.91 -14.65
CA ASP A 5 -22.39 -29.00 -13.80
C ASP A 5 -21.09 -28.60 -13.07
N ILE A 6 -20.28 -27.71 -13.67
CA ILE A 6 -19.01 -27.25 -13.07
C ILE A 6 -19.26 -26.47 -11.78
N LEU A 7 -20.24 -25.56 -11.79
CA LEU A 7 -20.58 -24.75 -10.62
C LEU A 7 -21.16 -25.61 -9.50
N LYS A 8 -22.03 -26.57 -9.85
CA LYS A 8 -22.62 -27.51 -8.90
C LYS A 8 -21.53 -28.38 -8.25
N ASP A 9 -20.65 -28.97 -9.07
CA ASP A 9 -19.55 -29.82 -8.61
C ASP A 9 -18.55 -29.02 -7.75
N LEU A 10 -18.26 -27.76 -8.10
CA LEU A 10 -17.42 -26.89 -7.29
C LEU A 10 -18.05 -26.61 -5.92
N ARG A 11 -19.35 -26.27 -5.88
CA ARG A 11 -20.06 -25.97 -4.63
C ARG A 11 -20.13 -27.16 -3.67
N GLU A 12 -20.30 -28.37 -4.20
CA GLU A 12 -20.36 -29.58 -3.38
C GLU A 12 -18.99 -29.93 -2.79
N ARG A 13 -17.91 -29.70 -3.56
CA ARG A 13 -16.55 -30.09 -3.17
C ARG A 13 -15.76 -29.04 -2.42
N VAL A 14 -16.13 -27.76 -2.52
CA VAL A 14 -15.37 -26.67 -1.87
C VAL A 14 -15.40 -26.79 -0.33
N LEU A 15 -16.45 -27.42 0.22
CA LEU A 15 -16.59 -27.73 1.64
C LEU A 15 -15.88 -29.02 2.07
N ASP A 16 -15.43 -29.84 1.12
CA ASP A 16 -14.73 -31.09 1.42
C ASP A 16 -13.24 -30.80 1.65
N GLU A 17 -12.80 -30.95 2.91
CA GLU A 17 -11.40 -30.73 3.30
C GLU A 17 -10.43 -31.72 2.64
N SER A 18 -10.92 -32.90 2.22
CA SER A 18 -10.10 -33.91 1.54
C SER A 18 -9.80 -33.56 0.09
N GLU A 19 -10.55 -32.62 -0.50
CA GLU A 19 -10.36 -32.19 -1.88
C GLU A 19 -9.11 -31.32 -2.03
N SER A 20 -8.35 -31.60 -3.10
CA SER A 20 -7.12 -30.88 -3.41
C SER A 20 -7.41 -29.44 -3.82
N LEU A 21 -6.72 -28.48 -3.19
CA LEU A 21 -6.87 -27.05 -3.51
C LEU A 21 -6.50 -26.76 -4.98
N ASP A 22 -5.45 -27.40 -5.52
CA ASP A 22 -5.09 -27.32 -6.94
C ASP A 22 -6.26 -27.72 -7.86
N GLY A 23 -6.99 -28.78 -7.50
CA GLY A 23 -8.14 -29.26 -8.26
C GLY A 23 -9.30 -28.28 -8.24
N LEU A 24 -9.60 -27.70 -7.08
CA LEU A 24 -10.63 -26.68 -6.91
C LEU A 24 -10.30 -25.38 -7.66
N LEU A 25 -9.03 -24.95 -7.65
CA LEU A 25 -8.57 -23.78 -8.39
C LEU A 25 -8.63 -24.00 -9.92
N ARG A 26 -8.31 -25.21 -10.42
CA ARG A 26 -8.49 -25.53 -11.85
C ARG A 26 -9.95 -25.51 -12.28
N LYS A 27 -10.87 -25.93 -11.41
CA LYS A 27 -12.32 -25.80 -11.66
C LYS A 27 -12.76 -24.35 -11.65
N SER A 28 -12.19 -23.52 -10.77
CA SER A 28 -12.43 -22.07 -10.74
C SER A 28 -11.95 -21.39 -12.02
N LEU A 29 -10.79 -21.82 -12.56
CA LEU A 29 -10.29 -21.39 -13.86
C LEU A 29 -11.25 -21.76 -15.02
N ALA A 30 -11.78 -22.98 -15.00
CA ALA A 30 -12.77 -23.42 -15.98
C ALA A 30 -14.09 -22.63 -15.85
N LEU A 31 -14.55 -22.40 -14.62
CA LEU A 31 -15.73 -21.59 -14.33
C LEU A 31 -15.57 -20.16 -14.87
N GLY A 32 -14.43 -19.50 -14.61
CA GLY A 32 -14.15 -18.16 -15.16
C GLY A 32 -14.16 -18.13 -16.69
N THR A 33 -13.69 -19.20 -17.35
CA THR A 33 -13.74 -19.29 -18.82
C THR A 33 -15.18 -19.41 -19.33
N VAL A 34 -16.00 -20.19 -18.64
CA VAL A 34 -17.41 -20.46 -18.99
C VAL A 34 -18.31 -19.25 -18.70
N THR A 35 -18.07 -18.54 -17.60
CA THR A 35 -18.83 -17.33 -17.23
C THR A 35 -18.32 -16.06 -17.93
N GLY A 36 -17.17 -16.13 -18.59
CA GLY A 36 -16.51 -14.98 -19.24
C GLY A 36 -15.80 -14.04 -18.27
N SER A 37 -15.57 -14.44 -17.02
CA SER A 37 -14.88 -13.64 -16.00
C SER A 37 -13.36 -13.74 -16.15
N ASP A 38 -12.74 -12.67 -16.63
CA ASP A 38 -11.29 -12.54 -16.70
C ASP A 38 -10.65 -12.44 -15.33
N GLU A 39 -11.33 -11.84 -14.36
CA GLU A 39 -10.84 -11.66 -12.99
C GLU A 39 -10.71 -13.00 -12.26
N LEU A 40 -11.75 -13.84 -12.30
CA LEU A 40 -11.71 -15.18 -11.70
C LEU A 40 -10.62 -16.04 -12.36
N ARG A 41 -10.51 -15.93 -13.69
CA ARG A 41 -9.50 -16.67 -14.46
C ARG A 41 -8.09 -16.22 -14.09
N ALA A 42 -7.85 -14.92 -13.98
CA ALA A 42 -6.56 -14.35 -13.62
C ALA A 42 -6.16 -14.73 -12.19
N TRP A 43 -7.07 -14.59 -11.22
CA TRP A 43 -6.82 -15.00 -9.84
C TRP A 43 -6.47 -16.48 -9.74
N ALA A 44 -7.32 -17.37 -10.26
CA ALA A 44 -7.08 -18.81 -10.19
C ALA A 44 -5.77 -19.21 -10.89
N ASN A 45 -5.44 -18.57 -12.01
CA ASN A 45 -4.18 -18.80 -12.71
C ASN A 45 -2.96 -18.32 -11.91
N ASN A 46 -3.04 -17.16 -11.25
CA ASN A 46 -1.97 -16.62 -10.41
C ASN A 46 -1.78 -17.45 -9.13
N GLU A 47 -2.85 -17.93 -8.52
CA GLU A 47 -2.75 -18.87 -7.39
C GLU A 47 -2.05 -20.17 -7.82
N LEU A 48 -2.39 -20.71 -8.99
CA LEU A 48 -1.82 -21.97 -9.50
C LEU A 48 -0.37 -21.84 -10.01
N LYS A 49 0.00 -20.72 -10.62
CA LYS A 49 1.30 -20.54 -11.30
C LYS A 49 2.24 -19.56 -10.60
N GLY A 50 1.77 -18.89 -9.55
CA GLY A 50 2.47 -17.78 -8.93
C GLY A 50 2.16 -16.44 -9.58
N TYR A 51 2.56 -15.38 -8.88
CA TYR A 51 2.33 -13.99 -9.26
C TYR A 51 3.60 -13.41 -9.89
N ALA A 52 3.46 -12.71 -11.01
CA ALA A 52 4.57 -11.96 -11.61
C ALA A 52 5.02 -10.82 -10.69
N ASP A 53 6.28 -10.38 -10.79
CA ASP A 53 6.85 -9.35 -9.90
C ASP A 53 6.10 -8.01 -9.96
N THR A 54 5.56 -7.67 -11.13
CA THR A 54 4.80 -6.44 -11.37
C THR A 54 3.31 -6.56 -11.06
N ALA A 55 2.82 -7.77 -10.77
CA ALA A 55 1.41 -7.99 -10.50
C ALA A 55 1.07 -7.58 -9.06
N ALA A 56 -0.09 -6.92 -8.90
CA ALA A 56 -0.71 -6.77 -7.61
C ALA A 56 -0.99 -8.16 -7.01
N ILE A 57 -0.79 -8.28 -5.70
CA ILE A 57 -1.03 -9.52 -4.96
C ILE A 57 -2.09 -9.29 -3.89
N PRO A 58 -2.92 -10.30 -3.58
CA PRO A 58 -3.88 -10.22 -2.50
C PRO A 58 -3.21 -9.93 -1.15
N GLU A 59 -3.95 -9.30 -0.23
CA GLU A 59 -3.43 -8.92 1.09
C GLU A 59 -2.91 -10.13 1.89
N TYR A 60 -3.59 -11.28 1.81
CA TYR A 60 -3.16 -12.53 2.43
C TYR A 60 -1.83 -13.09 1.88
N ARG A 61 -1.32 -12.57 0.76
CA ARG A 61 0.02 -12.89 0.24
C ARG A 61 1.11 -11.96 0.80
N GLN A 62 0.76 -10.98 1.62
CA GLN A 62 1.69 -10.05 2.27
C GLN A 62 1.82 -10.43 3.75
N LEU A 63 3.01 -10.88 4.15
CA LEU A 63 3.23 -11.37 5.51
C LEU A 63 4.17 -10.46 6.30
N PRO A 64 3.83 -10.09 7.54
CA PRO A 64 4.82 -9.57 8.45
C PRO A 64 5.77 -10.71 8.81
N ALA A 65 7.01 -10.65 8.32
CA ALA A 65 8.02 -11.67 8.56
C ALA A 65 9.21 -11.07 9.33
N PRO A 66 9.67 -11.73 10.41
CA PRO A 66 10.83 -11.25 11.16
C PRO A 66 12.09 -11.31 10.29
N LEU A 67 12.86 -10.23 10.32
CA LEU A 67 14.13 -10.08 9.60
C LEU A 67 15.27 -10.65 10.46
N PHE A 68 16.18 -11.35 9.81
CA PHE A 68 17.34 -11.97 10.44
C PHE A 68 18.62 -11.65 9.68
N VAL A 69 19.71 -11.62 10.41
CA VAL A 69 21.06 -11.40 9.87
C VAL A 69 22.02 -12.47 10.36
N ASP A 70 22.89 -12.92 9.45
CA ASP A 70 24.11 -13.64 9.76
C ASP A 70 25.27 -12.66 9.57
N SER A 71 26.16 -12.53 10.55
CA SER A 71 27.30 -11.62 10.49
C SER A 71 28.55 -12.19 11.12
N THR A 72 29.71 -11.74 10.65
CA THR A 72 31.02 -12.13 11.16
C THR A 72 31.80 -10.88 11.58
N SER A 73 32.22 -10.84 12.84
CA SER A 73 33.02 -9.77 13.43
C SER A 73 34.34 -10.33 13.95
N GLY A 74 35.44 -10.10 13.22
CA GLY A 74 36.73 -10.71 13.53
C GLY A 74 36.64 -12.25 13.62
N PRO A 75 37.02 -12.87 14.76
CA PRO A 75 36.94 -14.33 14.94
C PRO A 75 35.54 -14.83 15.33
N MET A 76 34.58 -13.94 15.61
CA MET A 76 33.23 -14.30 16.06
C MET A 76 32.25 -14.27 14.88
N SER A 77 31.48 -15.35 14.72
CA SER A 77 30.34 -15.38 13.79
C SER A 77 29.05 -15.55 14.57
N THR A 78 28.08 -14.68 14.27
CA THR A 78 26.72 -14.72 14.80
C THR A 78 25.79 -15.11 13.67
N THR A 79 24.96 -16.13 13.90
CA THR A 79 23.97 -16.58 12.91
C THR A 79 22.58 -16.56 13.50
N GLY A 80 21.58 -16.14 12.72
CA GLY A 80 20.19 -16.12 13.13
C GLY A 80 19.88 -15.06 14.19
N GLU A 81 20.60 -13.94 14.17
CA GLU A 81 20.26 -12.78 14.98
C GLU A 81 19.02 -12.10 14.37
N GLN A 82 17.97 -11.97 15.16
CA GLN A 82 16.77 -11.25 14.73
C GLN A 82 17.04 -9.75 14.83
N ILE A 83 16.74 -9.03 13.75
CA ILE A 83 16.86 -7.58 13.69
C ILE A 83 15.54 -6.94 13.28
N SER A 84 15.39 -5.67 13.59
CA SER A 84 14.35 -4.81 13.06
C SER A 84 14.85 -4.09 11.80
N ARG A 85 13.92 -3.67 10.94
CA ARG A 85 14.24 -2.84 9.76
C ARG A 85 14.97 -1.55 10.15
N GLY A 86 14.65 -0.97 11.31
CA GLY A 86 15.32 0.23 11.82
C GLY A 86 16.80 0.04 12.18
N GLN A 87 17.26 -1.19 12.36
CA GLN A 87 18.68 -1.51 12.56
C GLN A 87 19.47 -1.64 11.25
N VAL A 88 18.78 -1.70 10.11
CA VAL A 88 19.40 -1.60 8.79
C VAL A 88 19.79 -0.14 8.54
N LEU A 89 20.93 0.08 7.89
CA LEU A 89 21.38 1.43 7.50
C LEU A 89 20.27 2.19 6.76
N SER A 90 20.04 3.46 7.12
CA SER A 90 18.95 4.30 6.61
C SER A 90 18.81 4.26 5.09
N ASP A 91 19.93 4.35 4.37
CA ASP A 91 19.96 4.45 2.91
C ASP A 91 19.62 3.12 2.21
N LEU A 92 19.71 2.02 2.95
CA LEU A 92 19.42 0.66 2.50
C LEU A 92 18.02 0.19 2.91
N GLN A 93 17.37 0.83 3.88
CA GLN A 93 16.03 0.45 4.38
C GLN A 93 14.97 0.42 3.28
N ARG A 94 15.10 1.23 2.21
CA ARG A 94 14.18 1.21 1.05
C ARG A 94 14.22 -0.10 0.24
N TYR A 95 15.32 -0.85 0.33
CA TYR A 95 15.49 -2.14 -0.36
C TYR A 95 15.14 -3.34 0.52
N VAL A 96 14.74 -3.08 1.77
CA VAL A 96 14.32 -4.07 2.76
C VAL A 96 12.84 -3.82 3.07
N PRO A 97 11.91 -4.53 2.40
CA PRO A 97 10.49 -4.31 2.62
C PRO A 97 10.09 -4.69 4.05
N GLU A 98 8.99 -4.13 4.56
CA GLU A 98 8.47 -4.49 5.89
C GLU A 98 7.69 -5.80 5.87
N SER A 99 7.11 -6.12 4.72
CA SER A 99 6.36 -7.35 4.50
C SER A 99 7.04 -8.23 3.46
N LEU A 100 7.01 -9.53 3.71
CA LEU A 100 7.40 -10.54 2.75
C LEU A 100 6.23 -10.80 1.79
N TYR A 101 6.50 -10.64 0.50
CA TYR A 101 5.53 -10.89 -0.56
C TYR A 101 5.64 -12.33 -1.07
N LEU A 102 4.62 -13.14 -0.83
CA LEU A 102 4.56 -14.54 -1.25
C LEU A 102 4.00 -14.68 -2.67
N ARG A 103 4.89 -14.59 -3.66
CA ARG A 103 4.56 -14.73 -5.08
C ARG A 103 4.54 -16.17 -5.60
N HIS A 104 4.99 -17.14 -4.82
CA HIS A 104 5.12 -18.54 -5.22
C HIS A 104 3.76 -19.20 -5.55
N PRO A 105 3.73 -20.20 -6.45
CA PRO A 105 2.56 -21.04 -6.68
C PRO A 105 2.02 -21.64 -5.39
N ILE A 106 0.70 -21.79 -5.29
CA ILE A 106 0.05 -22.32 -4.08
C ILE A 106 0.57 -23.72 -3.70
N LYS A 107 0.88 -24.56 -4.69
CA LYS A 107 1.46 -25.89 -4.48
C LYS A 107 2.82 -25.84 -3.78
N GLU A 108 3.62 -24.82 -4.06
CA GLU A 108 4.89 -24.61 -3.39
C GLU A 108 4.67 -24.17 -1.93
N LEU A 109 3.72 -23.27 -1.70
CA LEU A 109 3.34 -22.87 -0.34
C LEU A 109 2.80 -24.05 0.49
N MET A 110 1.99 -24.92 -0.10
CA MET A 110 1.54 -26.17 0.53
C MET A 110 2.73 -27.07 0.91
N HIS A 111 3.72 -27.18 0.02
CA HIS A 111 4.93 -27.92 0.34
C HIS A 111 5.70 -27.27 1.50
N MET A 112 5.89 -25.95 1.49
CA MET A 112 6.54 -25.21 2.58
C MET A 112 5.77 -25.35 3.90
N ALA A 113 4.45 -25.40 3.86
CA ALA A 113 3.61 -25.63 5.03
C ALA A 113 3.78 -27.04 5.62
N SER A 114 4.14 -28.02 4.80
CA SER A 114 4.39 -29.41 5.24
C SER A 114 5.80 -29.65 5.81
N LEU A 115 6.70 -28.65 5.72
CA LEU A 115 8.05 -28.77 6.25
C LEU A 115 8.04 -28.74 7.79
N GLU A 116 9.00 -29.40 8.41
CA GLU A 116 9.16 -29.39 9.88
C GLU A 116 9.87 -28.12 10.39
N LYS A 117 10.69 -27.48 9.55
CA LYS A 117 11.57 -26.39 9.93
C LYS A 117 11.20 -25.10 9.21
N SER A 118 11.55 -23.97 9.82
CA SER A 118 11.39 -22.66 9.20
C SER A 118 12.18 -22.54 7.90
N THR A 119 11.57 -21.89 6.91
CA THR A 119 12.21 -21.56 5.64
C THR A 119 12.90 -20.20 5.74
N ARG A 120 14.14 -20.10 5.25
CA ARG A 120 14.80 -18.81 5.04
C ARG A 120 14.40 -18.29 3.66
N MET A 121 13.86 -17.08 3.61
CA MET A 121 13.45 -16.42 2.37
C MET A 121 14.20 -15.10 2.24
N ALA A 122 14.95 -14.95 1.16
CA ALA A 122 15.68 -13.72 0.88
C ALA A 122 15.30 -13.23 -0.52
N PRO A 123 14.67 -12.05 -0.64
CA PRO A 123 14.56 -11.38 -1.93
C PRO A 123 15.94 -11.17 -2.56
N ASP A 124 16.02 -11.13 -3.89
CA ASP A 124 17.28 -10.96 -4.62
C ASP A 124 18.06 -9.71 -4.18
N THR A 125 17.34 -8.66 -3.79
CA THR A 125 17.90 -7.39 -3.28
C THR A 125 18.74 -7.57 -2.02
N PHE A 126 18.47 -8.59 -1.19
CA PHE A 126 19.12 -8.77 0.11
C PHE A 126 20.61 -9.08 -0.02
N SER A 127 21.00 -9.76 -1.09
CA SER A 127 22.42 -9.99 -1.42
C SER A 127 23.17 -8.67 -1.63
N SER A 128 22.54 -7.73 -2.34
CA SER A 128 23.10 -6.40 -2.61
C SER A 128 23.10 -5.53 -1.36
N VAL A 129 22.03 -5.60 -0.55
CA VAL A 129 21.96 -4.91 0.74
C VAL A 129 23.07 -5.38 1.69
N ALA A 130 23.28 -6.69 1.83
CA ALA A 130 24.34 -7.24 2.68
C ALA A 130 25.75 -6.78 2.22
N ALA A 131 25.99 -6.75 0.91
CA ALA A 131 27.26 -6.29 0.34
C ALA A 131 27.50 -4.79 0.59
N LEU A 132 26.51 -3.94 0.32
CA LEU A 132 26.60 -2.50 0.56
C LEU A 132 26.73 -2.16 2.04
N TRP A 133 26.00 -2.87 2.90
CA TRP A 133 26.12 -2.71 4.34
C TRP A 133 27.53 -3.07 4.82
N THR A 134 28.07 -4.20 4.36
CA THR A 134 29.46 -4.59 4.65
C THR A 134 30.47 -3.53 4.20
N GLN A 135 30.30 -2.98 3.00
CA GLN A 135 31.18 -1.93 2.48
C GLN A 135 31.18 -0.69 3.39
N GLN A 136 30.00 -0.26 3.85
CA GLN A 136 29.89 0.90 4.76
C GLN A 136 30.58 0.62 6.11
N LEU A 137 30.35 -0.55 6.71
CA LEU A 137 30.99 -0.93 7.98
C LEU A 137 32.52 -0.92 7.85
N GLN A 138 33.06 -1.39 6.72
CA GLN A 138 34.50 -1.35 6.46
C GLN A 138 35.05 0.08 6.33
N GLN A 139 34.30 1.00 5.71
CA GLN A 139 34.69 2.42 5.61
C GLN A 139 34.74 3.09 6.99
N GLU A 140 33.90 2.65 7.92
CA GLU A 140 33.87 3.11 9.31
C GLU A 140 34.88 2.40 10.22
N ASN A 141 35.82 1.63 9.62
CA ASN A 141 36.80 0.79 10.32
C ASN A 141 36.19 -0.21 11.30
N MET A 142 34.94 -0.63 11.06
CA MET A 142 34.33 -1.74 11.78
C MET A 142 34.72 -3.06 11.11
N PHE A 143 35.35 -3.95 11.87
CA PHE A 143 35.75 -5.29 11.40
C PHE A 143 34.56 -6.28 11.38
N GLN A 144 33.40 -5.83 10.91
CA GLN A 144 32.17 -6.60 10.80
C GLN A 144 31.75 -6.75 9.34
N LYS A 145 31.29 -7.95 8.99
CA LYS A 145 30.75 -8.32 7.68
C LYS A 145 29.36 -8.87 7.85
N ILE A 146 28.43 -8.44 6.99
CA ILE A 146 27.10 -9.02 6.89
C ILE A 146 27.16 -10.15 5.86
N ASP A 147 26.95 -11.38 6.31
CA ASP A 147 27.06 -12.58 5.49
C ASP A 147 25.74 -12.90 4.78
N ALA A 148 24.62 -12.73 5.48
CA ALA A 148 23.29 -12.92 4.90
C ALA A 148 22.26 -12.04 5.60
N LEU A 149 21.31 -11.55 4.82
CA LEU A 149 20.06 -10.97 5.29
C LEU A 149 18.92 -11.86 4.77
N TYR A 150 17.95 -12.20 5.60
CA TYR A 150 16.82 -13.05 5.20
C TYR A 150 15.63 -12.91 6.16
N TYR A 151 14.44 -13.23 5.66
CA TYR A 151 13.27 -13.50 6.50
C TYR A 151 13.27 -14.96 6.92
N LYS A 152 12.77 -15.21 8.14
CA LYS A 152 12.54 -16.57 8.63
C LYS A 152 11.04 -16.80 8.79
N VAL A 153 10.50 -17.72 8.00
CA VAL A 153 9.06 -18.00 7.97
C VAL A 153 8.78 -19.40 8.51
N LEU A 154 7.80 -19.52 9.41
CA LEU A 154 7.41 -20.80 9.99
C LEU A 154 6.48 -21.57 9.04
N PRO A 155 6.50 -22.91 9.04
CA PRO A 155 5.57 -23.74 8.26
C PRO A 155 4.09 -23.38 8.49
N SER A 156 3.73 -23.09 9.74
CA SER A 156 2.36 -22.67 10.11
C SER A 156 1.92 -21.37 9.44
N THR A 157 2.84 -20.45 9.14
CA THR A 157 2.52 -19.22 8.43
C THR A 157 2.13 -19.51 6.98
N PHE A 158 2.82 -20.43 6.31
CA PHE A 158 2.42 -20.88 4.97
C PHE A 158 1.09 -21.62 5.01
N GLY A 159 0.88 -22.46 6.03
CA GLY A 159 -0.40 -23.14 6.27
C GLY A 159 -1.56 -22.15 6.38
N GLY A 160 -1.39 -21.08 7.18
CA GLY A 160 -2.40 -20.03 7.31
C GLY A 160 -2.74 -19.33 5.99
N VAL A 161 -1.76 -19.11 5.10
CA VAL A 161 -2.02 -18.55 3.76
C VAL A 161 -2.79 -19.54 2.89
N VAL A 162 -2.41 -20.82 2.90
CA VAL A 162 -3.13 -21.87 2.16
C VAL A 162 -4.58 -22.00 2.64
N ASP A 163 -4.81 -21.97 3.95
CA ASP A 163 -6.14 -22.01 4.54
C ASP A 163 -6.96 -20.76 4.22
N THR A 164 -6.31 -19.60 4.17
CA THR A 164 -6.97 -18.36 3.73
C THR A 164 -7.42 -18.48 2.28
N VAL A 165 -6.57 -18.95 1.36
CA VAL A 165 -6.96 -19.16 -0.05
C VAL A 165 -8.14 -20.14 -0.18
N ARG A 166 -8.15 -21.21 0.62
CA ARG A 166 -9.28 -22.16 0.65
C ARG A 166 -10.56 -21.47 1.14
N THR A 167 -10.48 -20.71 2.23
CA THR A 167 -11.62 -19.96 2.78
C THR A 167 -12.15 -18.93 1.78
N THR A 168 -11.26 -18.14 1.16
CA THR A 168 -11.63 -17.18 0.11
C THR A 168 -12.33 -17.88 -1.06
N LEU A 169 -11.87 -19.06 -1.46
CA LEU A 169 -12.55 -19.83 -2.51
C LEU A 169 -13.95 -20.29 -2.08
N VAL A 170 -14.11 -20.77 -0.85
CA VAL A 170 -15.42 -21.13 -0.29
C VAL A 170 -16.36 -19.93 -0.35
N GLU A 171 -15.94 -18.80 0.21
CA GLU A 171 -16.73 -17.57 0.28
C GLU A 171 -17.12 -17.08 -1.12
N MET A 172 -16.18 -17.06 -2.06
CA MET A 172 -16.44 -16.69 -3.45
C MET A 172 -17.48 -17.61 -4.10
N VAL A 173 -17.38 -18.92 -3.93
CA VAL A 173 -18.35 -19.87 -4.52
C VAL A 173 -19.74 -19.67 -3.94
N PHE A 174 -19.87 -19.44 -2.63
CA PHE A 174 -21.17 -19.15 -2.01
C PHE A 174 -21.75 -17.81 -2.46
N ASP A 175 -20.93 -16.77 -2.57
CA ASP A 175 -21.41 -15.45 -3.00
C ASP A 175 -21.77 -15.40 -4.48
N MET A 176 -21.07 -16.15 -5.35
CA MET A 176 -21.43 -16.32 -6.75
C MET A 176 -22.75 -17.08 -6.92
N THR A 177 -23.04 -18.03 -6.04
CA THR A 177 -24.24 -18.90 -6.13
C THR A 177 -25.45 -18.39 -5.36
N LYS A 178 -25.28 -17.39 -4.48
CA LYS A 178 -26.38 -16.78 -3.73
C LYS A 178 -27.49 -16.33 -4.69
N ASP A 179 -28.73 -16.76 -4.53
CA ASP A 179 -29.83 -16.41 -5.43
C ASP A 179 -29.68 -16.87 -6.91
N VAL A 180 -28.71 -17.73 -7.24
CA VAL A 180 -28.58 -18.34 -8.58
C VAL A 180 -29.09 -19.77 -8.54
N PRO A 181 -30.10 -20.13 -9.37
CA PRO A 181 -30.54 -21.52 -9.50
C PRO A 181 -29.38 -22.45 -9.90
N LEU A 182 -29.35 -23.66 -9.34
CA LEU A 182 -28.25 -24.61 -9.51
C LEU A 182 -28.00 -25.08 -10.95
N ASP A 183 -29.01 -24.93 -11.80
CA ASP A 183 -29.00 -25.27 -13.22
C ASP A 183 -28.52 -24.10 -14.10
N LYS A 184 -28.19 -22.95 -13.51
CA LYS A 184 -27.77 -21.75 -14.23
C LYS A 184 -26.42 -21.23 -13.74
N LEU A 185 -25.70 -20.60 -14.66
CA LEU A 185 -24.46 -19.91 -14.37
C LEU A 185 -24.74 -18.49 -13.87
N PRO A 186 -23.92 -17.95 -12.96
CA PRO A 186 -23.93 -16.53 -12.62
C PRO A 186 -23.53 -15.69 -13.85
N SER A 187 -23.99 -14.44 -13.89
CA SER A 187 -23.53 -13.49 -14.89
C SER A 187 -22.06 -13.12 -14.67
N GLN A 188 -21.35 -12.78 -15.75
CA GLN A 188 -19.96 -12.30 -15.69
C GLN A 188 -19.78 -11.19 -14.64
N ALA A 189 -20.61 -10.14 -14.70
CA ALA A 189 -20.53 -8.99 -13.79
C ALA A 189 -20.62 -9.37 -12.31
N ARG A 190 -21.40 -10.42 -12.00
CA ARG A 190 -21.49 -10.93 -10.63
C ARG A 190 -20.22 -11.66 -10.21
N VAL A 191 -19.66 -12.48 -11.09
CA VAL A 191 -18.42 -13.22 -10.81
C VAL A 191 -17.27 -12.24 -10.59
N ASP A 192 -17.13 -11.24 -11.45
CA ASP A 192 -16.12 -10.19 -11.33
C ASP A 192 -16.28 -9.43 -9.99
N GLN A 193 -17.50 -8.97 -9.67
CA GLN A 193 -17.76 -8.30 -8.39
C GLN A 193 -17.33 -9.14 -7.17
N VAL A 194 -17.64 -10.43 -7.17
CA VAL A 194 -17.30 -11.33 -6.05
C VAL A 194 -15.78 -11.51 -5.94
N VAL A 195 -15.08 -11.69 -7.06
CA VAL A 195 -13.61 -11.78 -7.06
C VAL A 195 -13.00 -10.48 -6.55
N GLN A 196 -13.48 -9.32 -7.01
CA GLN A 196 -12.99 -8.03 -6.55
C GLN A 196 -13.19 -7.84 -5.04
N VAL A 197 -14.29 -8.32 -4.47
CA VAL A 197 -14.58 -8.19 -3.03
C VAL A 197 -13.65 -9.05 -2.17
N HIS A 198 -13.36 -10.28 -2.61
CA HIS A 198 -12.64 -11.28 -1.81
C HIS A 198 -11.14 -11.34 -2.07
N VAL A 199 -10.72 -11.03 -3.28
CA VAL A 199 -9.32 -11.12 -3.74
C VAL A 199 -8.71 -9.75 -3.93
N GLY A 200 -9.54 -8.76 -4.29
CA GLY A 200 -9.08 -7.41 -4.53
C GLY A 200 -8.24 -6.93 -3.35
N SER A 201 -7.03 -6.48 -3.65
CA SER A 201 -6.19 -5.78 -2.70
C SER A 201 -6.97 -4.58 -2.18
N THR A 202 -7.38 -4.62 -0.92
CA THR A 202 -8.14 -3.56 -0.28
C THR A 202 -7.43 -2.22 -0.51
N LYS A 203 -8.16 -1.29 -1.14
CA LYS A 203 -7.77 0.08 -1.55
C LYS A 203 -6.98 0.22 -2.86
N TYR A 204 -7.72 0.44 -3.95
CA TYR A 204 -7.27 1.39 -4.96
C TYR A 204 -7.50 2.80 -4.39
N GLU A 205 -6.49 3.40 -3.78
CA GLU A 205 -6.46 4.85 -3.59
C GLU A 205 -6.20 5.47 -4.96
N VAL A 206 -7.28 5.82 -5.67
CA VAL A 206 -7.15 6.64 -6.88
C VAL A 206 -7.05 8.09 -6.43
N ASN A 207 -5.83 8.60 -6.30
CA ASN A 207 -5.59 10.03 -6.19
C ASN A 207 -5.91 10.67 -7.54
N ILE A 208 -7.13 11.23 -7.67
CA ILE A 208 -7.55 11.98 -8.85
C ILE A 208 -7.24 13.45 -8.58
N SER A 209 -6.23 14.00 -9.23
CA SER A 209 -6.03 15.44 -9.32
C SER A 209 -6.89 16.01 -10.45
N GLY A 210 -7.79 16.93 -10.11
CA GLY A 210 -8.60 17.70 -11.08
C GLY A 210 -10.12 17.59 -10.90
N SER A 211 -10.84 18.49 -11.58
CA SER A 211 -12.30 18.59 -11.53
C SER A 211 -12.99 17.53 -12.39
N ASN A 212 -13.26 16.34 -11.83
CA ASN A 212 -14.17 15.38 -12.46
C ASN A 212 -15.46 15.26 -11.63
N SER A 213 -16.59 15.70 -12.20
CA SER A 213 -17.91 15.66 -11.57
C SER A 213 -18.68 14.37 -11.84
N GLY A 214 -17.99 13.27 -12.17
CA GLY A 214 -18.57 11.97 -12.45
C GLY A 214 -18.18 10.92 -11.40
N ASN A 215 -19.10 10.02 -11.05
CA ASN A 215 -18.79 8.83 -10.25
C ASN A 215 -17.95 7.88 -11.11
N ILE A 216 -16.64 7.78 -10.86
CA ILE A 216 -15.71 6.90 -11.62
C ILE A 216 -15.62 5.49 -11.00
N GLY A 217 -16.33 5.23 -9.89
CA GLY A 217 -16.48 3.88 -9.34
C GLY A 217 -17.76 3.74 -8.52
N GLN A 218 -18.49 2.64 -8.72
CA GLN A 218 -19.55 2.18 -7.81
C GLN A 218 -19.18 0.78 -7.30
N GLY A 219 -18.94 0.67 -5.99
CA GLY A 219 -18.65 -0.58 -5.31
C GLY A 219 -18.36 -0.34 -3.83
N SER A 220 -18.72 -1.29 -2.97
CA SER A 220 -18.58 -1.20 -1.50
C SER A 220 -17.14 -1.09 -0.98
N ASN A 221 -16.15 -1.29 -1.86
CA ASN A 221 -14.72 -1.24 -1.53
C ASN A 221 -14.00 -0.01 -2.13
N PHE A 222 -14.74 0.97 -2.64
CA PHE A 222 -14.18 2.22 -3.16
C PHE A 222 -14.19 3.31 -2.08
N SER A 223 -13.01 3.82 -1.71
CA SER A 223 -12.88 5.00 -0.86
C SER A 223 -12.48 6.17 -1.75
N GLN A 224 -13.45 7.02 -2.11
CA GLN A 224 -13.18 8.26 -2.81
C GLN A 224 -12.76 9.32 -1.79
N VAL A 225 -11.48 9.69 -1.78
CA VAL A 225 -11.03 10.91 -1.07
C VAL A 225 -11.20 12.06 -2.06
N GLN A 226 -12.29 12.80 -1.91
CA GLN A 226 -12.58 13.97 -2.73
C GLN A 226 -11.87 15.19 -2.10
N ASN A 227 -10.58 15.37 -2.41
CA ASN A 227 -9.83 16.58 -2.04
C ASN A 227 -10.28 17.75 -2.91
N SER A 228 -11.50 18.25 -2.68
CA SER A 228 -12.09 19.38 -3.42
C SER A 228 -12.38 20.60 -2.55
N SER A 229 -11.82 20.63 -1.35
CA SER A 229 -11.69 21.83 -0.56
C SER A 229 -10.32 21.83 0.07
N LEU A 230 -9.69 23.01 0.14
CA LEU A 230 -8.52 23.23 1.00
C LEU A 230 -8.77 22.51 2.33
N PRO A 231 -7.79 21.76 2.86
CA PRO A 231 -7.87 21.20 4.20
C PRO A 231 -8.42 22.26 5.16
N THR A 232 -9.36 21.90 6.05
CA THR A 232 -9.97 22.84 7.00
C THR A 232 -8.92 23.64 7.76
N GLU A 233 -7.78 23.02 8.06
CA GLU A 233 -6.64 23.65 8.72
C GLU A 233 -5.99 24.78 7.89
N LEU A 234 -5.96 24.67 6.56
CA LEU A 234 -5.49 25.73 5.66
C LEU A 234 -6.50 26.87 5.53
N VAL A 235 -7.81 26.56 5.55
CA VAL A 235 -8.87 27.57 5.58
C VAL A 235 -8.78 28.36 6.89
N ASP A 236 -8.66 27.68 8.02
CA ASP A 236 -8.50 28.29 9.34
C ASP A 236 -7.22 29.16 9.42
N LEU A 237 -6.14 28.73 8.76
CA LEU A 237 -4.90 29.50 8.66
C LEU A 237 -5.09 30.79 7.85
N LEU A 238 -5.74 30.71 6.68
CA LEU A 238 -6.03 31.89 5.84
C LEU A 238 -6.93 32.90 6.57
N GLU A 239 -7.93 32.43 7.33
CA GLU A 239 -8.75 33.30 8.16
C GLU A 239 -7.94 34.02 9.24
N ARG A 240 -7.02 33.32 9.93
CA ARG A 240 -6.13 33.93 10.93
C ARG A 240 -5.16 34.95 10.33
N LEU A 241 -4.61 34.65 9.14
CA LEU A 241 -3.73 35.56 8.42
C LEU A 241 -4.49 36.84 8.01
N ARG A 242 -5.72 36.71 7.50
CA ARG A 242 -6.59 37.85 7.16
C ARG A 242 -7.00 38.65 8.39
N ALA A 243 -7.25 38.00 9.54
CA ALA A 243 -7.52 38.70 10.80
C ALA A 243 -6.33 39.57 11.25
N GLY A 244 -5.10 39.10 11.07
CA GLY A 244 -3.88 39.84 11.38
C GLY A 244 -3.70 41.14 10.58
N LEU A 245 -4.29 41.24 9.38
CA LEU A 245 -4.24 42.47 8.56
C LEU A 245 -4.93 43.66 9.26
N THR A 246 -5.91 43.40 10.13
CA THR A 246 -6.66 44.46 10.82
C THR A 246 -5.82 45.21 11.86
N GLU A 247 -4.74 44.61 12.35
CA GLU A 247 -3.82 45.20 13.33
C GLU A 247 -2.73 46.08 12.70
N ILE A 248 -2.53 45.99 11.38
CA ILE A 248 -1.50 46.76 10.68
C ILE A 248 -2.04 48.16 10.40
N GLU A 249 -1.57 49.18 11.11
CA GLU A 249 -2.05 50.57 10.94
C GLU A 249 -1.58 51.21 9.62
N ASN A 250 -0.40 50.84 9.13
CA ASN A 250 0.18 51.37 7.90
C ASN A 250 -0.47 50.76 6.65
N SER A 251 -1.06 51.59 5.79
CA SER A 251 -1.78 51.15 4.59
C SER A 251 -0.89 50.43 3.58
N ASP A 252 0.37 50.86 3.44
CA ASP A 252 1.29 50.31 2.43
C ASP A 252 1.78 48.92 2.86
N GLU A 253 2.09 48.78 4.15
CA GLU A 253 2.46 47.50 4.78
C GLU A 253 1.29 46.50 4.81
N ARG A 254 0.07 46.99 5.06
CA ARG A 254 -1.14 46.17 5.01
C ARG A 254 -1.38 45.64 3.60
N ALA A 255 -1.22 46.48 2.58
CA ALA A 255 -1.36 46.08 1.18
C ALA A 255 -0.30 45.04 0.77
N GLU A 256 0.95 45.18 1.26
CA GLU A 256 2.01 44.19 1.02
C GLU A 256 1.68 42.83 1.67
N ALA A 257 1.14 42.82 2.89
CA ALA A 257 0.70 41.60 3.56
C ALA A 257 -0.52 40.96 2.91
N GLU A 258 -1.49 41.78 2.48
CA GLU A 258 -2.69 41.31 1.77
C GLU A 258 -2.31 40.63 0.45
N GLN A 259 -1.44 41.25 -0.34
CA GLN A 259 -0.93 40.66 -1.58
C GLN A 259 -0.18 39.34 -1.32
N ALA A 260 0.62 39.26 -0.24
CA ALA A 260 1.34 38.03 0.10
C ALA A 260 0.39 36.88 0.48
N ILE A 261 -0.71 37.19 1.18
CA ILE A 261 -1.76 36.22 1.55
C ILE A 261 -2.52 35.75 0.31
N GLU A 262 -2.90 36.68 -0.58
CA GLU A 262 -3.59 36.34 -1.84
C GLU A 262 -2.72 35.48 -2.76
N ASP A 263 -1.44 35.84 -2.92
CA ASP A 263 -0.47 35.07 -3.72
C ASP A 263 -0.26 33.65 -3.17
N PHE A 264 -0.39 33.48 -1.84
CA PHE A 264 -0.31 32.18 -1.18
C PHE A 264 -1.61 31.39 -1.37
N GLU A 265 -2.77 32.00 -1.14
CA GLU A 265 -4.10 31.41 -1.35
C GLU A 265 -4.27 30.92 -2.79
N GLU A 266 -3.90 31.74 -3.78
CA GLU A 266 -3.90 31.35 -5.18
C GLU A 266 -3.05 30.09 -5.41
N SER A 267 -1.85 30.04 -4.81
CA SER A 267 -0.94 28.91 -4.99
C SER A 267 -1.42 27.60 -4.39
N VAL A 268 -2.25 27.64 -3.35
CA VAL A 268 -2.83 26.44 -2.70
C VAL A 268 -4.19 26.06 -3.28
N SER A 269 -4.90 26.99 -3.92
CA SER A 269 -6.20 26.77 -4.58
C SER A 269 -6.09 26.43 -6.07
N GLU A 270 -4.88 26.36 -6.63
CA GLU A 270 -4.65 25.91 -8.01
C GLU A 270 -5.08 24.46 -8.23
N ASP A 271 -5.64 24.16 -9.41
CA ASP A 271 -6.06 22.80 -9.81
C ASP A 271 -4.91 21.76 -9.77
N ASN A 272 -3.66 22.22 -9.87
CA ASN A 272 -2.46 21.39 -9.77
C ASN A 272 -1.33 22.16 -9.05
N PRO A 273 -1.35 22.22 -7.72
CA PRO A 273 -0.46 23.06 -6.95
C PRO A 273 0.98 22.53 -6.99
N LYS A 274 1.94 23.38 -7.38
CA LYS A 274 3.36 23.03 -7.39
C LYS A 274 3.98 23.26 -6.02
N GLN A 275 4.57 22.22 -5.42
CA GLN A 275 5.24 22.30 -4.11
C GLN A 275 6.27 23.43 -4.02
N GLU A 276 7.07 23.62 -5.07
CA GLU A 276 8.08 24.69 -5.13
C GLU A 276 7.45 26.09 -5.11
N LYS A 277 6.28 26.26 -5.74
CA LYS A 277 5.54 27.53 -5.76
C LYS A 277 4.97 27.84 -4.37
N ILE A 278 4.31 26.87 -3.74
CA ILE A 278 3.75 27.03 -2.37
C ILE A 278 4.86 27.37 -1.37
N ARG A 279 5.98 26.62 -1.38
CA ARG A 279 7.12 26.90 -0.49
C ARG A 279 7.67 28.32 -0.67
N ARG A 280 7.79 28.77 -1.92
CA ARG A 280 8.28 30.12 -2.22
C ARG A 280 7.32 31.20 -1.73
N ARG A 281 6.01 31.03 -1.93
CA ARG A 281 4.99 31.97 -1.48
C ARG A 281 4.89 32.04 0.05
N TRP A 282 4.98 30.88 0.70
CA TRP A 282 5.03 30.79 2.16
C TRP A 282 6.26 31.51 2.75
N ALA A 283 7.45 31.33 2.18
CA ALA A 283 8.66 32.00 2.66
C ALA A 283 8.60 33.55 2.54
N ILE A 284 7.89 34.06 1.53
CA ILE A 284 7.63 35.51 1.41
C ILE A 284 6.70 35.95 2.53
N LEU A 285 5.63 35.20 2.78
CA LEU A 285 4.66 35.48 3.82
C LEU A 285 5.28 35.42 5.23
N GLU A 286 6.23 34.52 5.48
CA GLU A 286 7.03 34.48 6.71
C GLU A 286 7.88 35.74 6.90
N ARG A 287 8.51 36.21 5.82
CA ARG A 287 9.33 37.42 5.84
C ARG A 287 8.49 38.68 6.06
N VAL A 288 7.32 38.75 5.43
CA VAL A 288 6.38 39.86 5.61
C VAL A 288 5.79 39.85 7.01
N GLY A 289 5.32 38.69 7.50
CA GLY A 289 4.79 38.54 8.86
C GLY A 289 5.78 38.95 9.95
N THR A 290 7.06 38.62 9.78
CA THR A 290 8.12 39.01 10.74
C THR A 290 8.56 40.48 10.62
N ALA A 291 8.48 41.08 9.44
CA ALA A 291 8.88 42.48 9.21
C ALA A 291 7.85 43.49 9.72
N LEU A 292 6.56 43.14 9.68
CA LEU A 292 5.46 44.07 9.95
C LEU A 292 5.07 44.20 11.43
N GLY A 293 5.68 43.42 12.32
CA GLY A 293 5.53 43.59 13.78
C GLY A 293 4.13 43.33 14.36
N SER A 294 3.15 42.88 13.55
CA SER A 294 1.86 42.40 14.06
C SER A 294 2.06 41.09 14.81
N ALA A 295 1.67 41.09 16.09
CA ALA A 295 1.78 39.91 16.94
C ALA A 295 0.86 38.78 16.44
N VAL A 296 -0.35 39.12 15.97
CA VAL A 296 -1.30 38.13 15.43
C VAL A 296 -0.80 37.55 14.10
N LEU A 297 -0.28 38.37 13.19
CA LEU A 297 0.24 37.88 11.91
C LEU A 297 1.49 37.03 12.13
N THR A 298 2.42 37.45 12.98
CA THR A 298 3.63 36.69 13.32
C THR A 298 3.29 35.32 13.92
N GLU A 299 2.29 35.28 14.81
CA GLU A 299 1.87 34.03 15.45
C GLU A 299 1.10 33.12 14.48
N ALA A 300 0.25 33.67 13.62
CA ALA A 300 -0.44 32.92 12.58
C ALA A 300 0.55 32.26 11.61
N VAL A 301 1.59 32.98 11.20
CA VAL A 301 2.69 32.45 10.39
C VAL A 301 3.44 31.33 11.11
N ARG A 302 3.82 31.55 12.38
CA ARG A 302 4.53 30.54 13.16
C ARG A 302 3.71 29.25 13.33
N GLN A 303 2.43 29.37 13.63
CA GLN A 303 1.52 28.23 13.80
C GLN A 303 1.14 27.57 12.46
N GLY A 304 1.19 28.31 11.36
CA GLY A 304 0.88 27.80 10.02
C GLY A 304 2.01 27.01 9.36
N ALA A 305 3.27 27.20 9.79
CA ALA A 305 4.43 26.48 9.23
C ALA A 305 4.27 24.94 9.23
N PRO A 306 3.84 24.27 10.32
CA PRO A 306 3.58 22.83 10.29
C PRO A 306 2.41 22.46 9.36
N VAL A 307 1.33 23.25 9.34
CA VAL A 307 0.15 23.01 8.48
C VAL A 307 0.53 23.04 7.00
N VAL A 308 1.38 23.99 6.60
CA VAL A 308 1.89 24.09 5.23
C VAL A 308 2.87 22.94 4.91
N ALA A 309 3.69 22.52 5.87
CA ALA A 309 4.59 21.38 5.69
C ALA A 309 3.82 20.07 5.50
N ASP A 310 2.74 19.85 6.25
CA ASP A 310 1.88 18.68 6.14
C ASP A 310 1.10 18.70 4.81
N HIS A 311 0.58 19.86 4.41
CA HIS A 311 -0.07 19.99 3.09
C HIS A 311 0.89 19.67 1.93
N LEU A 312 2.15 20.07 2.02
CA LEU A 312 3.17 19.75 1.01
C LEU A 312 3.48 18.25 0.94
N GLN A 313 3.39 17.52 2.06
CA GLN A 313 3.57 16.06 2.08
C GLN A 313 2.40 15.32 1.43
N LEU A 314 1.18 15.88 1.50
CA LEU A 314 -0.02 15.33 0.86
C LEU A 314 -0.06 15.52 -0.67
N LEU A 315 0.84 16.36 -1.22
CA LEU A 315 1.01 16.58 -2.65
C LEU A 315 2.02 15.62 -3.33
N ILE A 316 2.48 14.58 -2.61
CA ILE A 316 3.38 13.51 -3.09
C ILE A 316 2.57 12.28 -3.48
#